data_AF-A0A103ELM5-F1
#
_entry.id   AF-A0A103ELM5-F1
#
_cell.length_a   1.000
_cell.length_b   1.000
_cell.length_c   1.000
_cell.angle_alpha   90.00
_cell.angle_beta   90.00
_cell.angle_gamma   90.00
#
_symmetry.space_group_name_H-M   'P 1'
#
loop_
_entity.id
_entity.type
_entity.pdbx_description
1 polymer ?
#
loop_
_entity_poly.entity_id
_entity_poly.type
_entity_poly.pdbx_seq_one_letter_code
_entity_poly.pdbx_strand_id
1 'polypeptide(L)'
;MAAIAAMVIGATAVGVVATKIASNAGKADAELAKQRLELVWPSFMSMPDGDRALVVGLAMTCNLSRRPADAGQVVACLKSAASDPNATLPKGTDRRAVPARLDALLREKQT
;
A
#
# COMPACT_ATOMS: atom_id res chain seq x y z
N MET A 1 41.76 21.20 16.62
CA MET A 1 41.74 20.54 15.29
C MET A 1 41.81 19.03 15.52
N ALA A 2 41.06 18.26 14.73
CA ALA A 2 40.54 16.93 15.05
C ALA A 2 41.57 15.84 15.40
N ALA A 3 41.13 14.88 16.23
CA ALA A 3 41.64 13.51 16.24
C ALA A 3 40.45 12.54 16.32
N ILE A 4 40.44 11.60 15.38
CA ILE A 4 39.43 10.58 15.15
C ILE A 4 39.65 9.48 16.21
N ALA A 5 38.60 9.06 16.92
CA ALA A 5 38.64 7.87 17.77
C ALA A 5 37.52 6.92 17.35
N ALA A 6 37.91 5.88 16.61
CA ALA A 6 37.07 4.74 16.34
C ALA A 6 36.86 3.93 17.63
N MET A 7 35.62 3.53 17.92
CA MET A 7 35.41 2.39 18.81
C MET A 7 34.28 1.52 18.27
N VAL A 8 34.69 0.33 17.85
CA VAL A 8 33.90 -0.80 17.40
C VAL A 8 32.85 -1.15 18.46
N ILE A 9 31.57 -1.01 18.14
CA ILE A 9 30.47 -1.48 19.01
C ILE A 9 29.94 -2.78 18.41
N GLY A 10 30.06 -3.83 19.21
CA GLY A 10 30.02 -5.22 18.82
C GLY A 10 28.69 -5.69 18.23
N ALA A 11 28.85 -6.60 17.26
CA ALA A 11 27.80 -7.48 16.80
C ALA A 11 27.59 -8.60 17.83
N THR A 12 26.50 -8.55 18.61
CA THR A 12 25.85 -9.75 19.18
C THR A 12 24.42 -9.45 19.66
N ALA A 13 23.45 -10.15 19.07
CA ALA A 13 22.13 -10.49 19.64
C ALA A 13 20.95 -9.49 19.65
N VAL A 14 20.71 -8.71 18.59
CA VAL A 14 19.40 -8.03 18.36
C VAL A 14 18.84 -8.32 16.96
N GLY A 15 18.91 -9.57 16.50
CA GLY A 15 18.48 -9.94 15.13
C GLY A 15 17.09 -10.56 15.02
N VAL A 16 16.61 -11.25 16.06
CA VAL A 16 15.57 -12.28 15.86
C VAL A 16 14.17 -11.85 16.33
N VAL A 17 14.06 -10.87 17.23
CA VAL A 17 12.74 -10.43 17.75
C VAL A 17 12.08 -9.39 16.85
N ALA A 18 12.86 -8.54 16.17
CA ALA A 18 12.36 -7.48 15.31
C ALA A 18 11.56 -8.01 14.10
N THR A 19 11.96 -9.16 13.54
CA THR A 19 11.33 -9.74 12.35
C THR A 19 9.92 -10.28 12.61
N LYS A 20 9.64 -10.83 13.81
CA LYS A 20 8.30 -11.30 14.17
C LYS A 20 7.32 -10.15 14.42
N ILE A 21 7.77 -9.06 15.06
CA ILE A 21 6.92 -7.89 15.30
C ILE A 21 6.61 -7.17 13.99
N ALA A 22 7.60 -7.01 13.10
CA ALA A 22 7.41 -6.39 11.79
C ALA A 22 6.49 -7.20 10.87
N SER A 23 6.62 -8.53 10.86
CA SER A 23 5.75 -9.39 10.04
C SER A 23 4.30 -9.44 10.53
N ASN A 24 4.08 -9.43 11.84
CA ASN A 24 2.72 -9.34 12.40
C ASN A 24 2.08 -7.98 12.13
N ALA A 25 2.85 -6.88 12.28
CA ALA A 25 2.38 -5.54 11.95
C ALA A 25 2.02 -5.43 10.45
N GLY A 26 2.83 -6.00 9.56
CA GLY A 26 2.54 -6.02 8.12
C GLY A 26 1.27 -6.81 7.77
N LYS A 27 1.03 -7.95 8.43
CA LYS A 27 -0.22 -8.72 8.26
C LYS A 27 -1.45 -7.95 8.74
N ALA A 28 -1.35 -7.31 9.90
CA ALA A 28 -2.44 -6.49 10.44
C ALA A 28 -2.74 -5.29 9.52
N ASP A 29 -1.71 -4.60 9.03
CA ASP A 29 -1.89 -3.48 8.10
C ASP A 29 -2.47 -3.94 6.76
N ALA A 30 -2.07 -5.12 6.25
CA ALA A 30 -2.65 -5.69 5.04
C ALA A 30 -4.14 -6.02 5.20
N GLU A 31 -4.55 -6.63 6.32
CA GLU A 31 -5.96 -6.94 6.57
C GLU A 31 -6.78 -5.64 6.74
N LEU A 32 -6.24 -4.64 7.43
CA LEU A 32 -6.86 -3.32 7.56
C LEU A 32 -7.03 -2.61 6.22
N ALA A 33 -6.03 -2.70 5.33
CA ALA A 33 -6.14 -2.16 3.98
C ALA A 33 -7.19 -2.91 3.16
N LYS A 34 -7.23 -4.25 3.25
CA LYS A 34 -8.26 -5.07 2.60
C LYS A 34 -9.67 -4.69 3.04
N GLN A 35 -9.93 -4.60 4.35
CA GLN A 35 -11.25 -4.22 4.88
C GLN A 35 -11.70 -2.85 4.35
N ARG A 36 -10.77 -1.91 4.19
CA ARG A 36 -11.04 -0.59 3.60
C ARG A 36 -11.33 -0.67 2.11
N LEU A 37 -10.59 -1.49 1.36
CA LEU A 37 -10.87 -1.73 -0.05
C LEU A 37 -12.24 -2.38 -0.24
N GLU A 38 -12.66 -3.25 0.68
CA GLU A 38 -13.99 -3.89 0.66
C GLU A 38 -15.15 -2.91 0.87
N LEU A 39 -14.91 -1.71 1.45
CA LEU A 39 -15.91 -0.64 1.52
C LEU A 39 -16.26 -0.06 0.13
N VAL A 40 -15.31 -0.10 -0.81
CA VAL A 40 -15.50 0.38 -2.18
C VAL A 40 -15.79 -0.78 -3.13
N TRP A 41 -15.11 -1.91 -2.92
CA TRP A 41 -15.29 -3.14 -3.68
C TRP A 41 -15.65 -4.33 -2.78
N PRO A 42 -16.94 -4.60 -2.49
CA PRO A 42 -17.33 -5.72 -1.62
C PRO A 42 -16.80 -7.09 -2.09
N SER A 43 -16.67 -7.27 -3.40
CA SER A 43 -16.10 -8.44 -4.06
C SER A 43 -14.62 -8.26 -4.44
N PHE A 44 -13.84 -7.53 -3.63
CA PHE A 44 -12.43 -7.20 -3.90
C PHE A 44 -11.56 -8.43 -4.18
N MET A 45 -11.74 -9.52 -3.42
CA MET A 45 -10.96 -10.75 -3.62
C MET A 45 -11.30 -11.49 -4.92
N SER A 46 -12.47 -11.23 -5.50
CA SER A 46 -12.89 -11.78 -6.79
C SER A 46 -12.54 -10.88 -7.99
N MET A 47 -11.94 -9.71 -7.75
CA MET A 47 -11.47 -8.81 -8.79
C MET A 47 -10.37 -9.49 -9.62
N PRO A 48 -10.29 -9.28 -10.95
CA PRO A 48 -9.19 -9.79 -11.77
C PRO A 48 -7.82 -9.43 -11.19
N ASP A 49 -6.86 -10.35 -11.27
CA ASP A 49 -5.56 -10.22 -10.58
C ASP A 49 -4.81 -8.94 -10.93
N GLY A 50 -4.84 -8.50 -12.19
CA GLY A 50 -4.18 -7.27 -12.64
C GLY A 50 -4.78 -6.02 -12.00
N ASP A 51 -6.11 -5.93 -11.95
CA ASP A 51 -6.81 -4.80 -11.33
C ASP A 51 -6.64 -4.82 -9.81
N ARG A 52 -6.71 -6.01 -9.20
CA ARG A 52 -6.48 -6.18 -7.77
C ARG A 52 -5.07 -5.74 -7.40
N ALA A 53 -4.06 -6.17 -8.17
CA ALA A 53 -2.67 -5.77 -7.96
C ALA A 53 -2.46 -4.26 -8.12
N LEU A 54 -3.13 -3.63 -9.11
CA LEU A 54 -3.10 -2.18 -9.28
C LEU A 54 -3.65 -1.48 -8.03
N VAL A 55 -4.85 -1.85 -7.58
CA VAL A 55 -5.50 -1.24 -6.42
C VAL A 55 -4.69 -1.45 -5.14
N VAL A 56 -4.10 -2.63 -4.94
CA VAL A 56 -3.19 -2.90 -3.81
C VAL A 56 -1.96 -2.00 -3.86
N GLY A 57 -1.31 -1.86 -5.02
CA GLY A 57 -0.14 -0.99 -5.17
C GLY A 57 -0.46 0.48 -4.82
N LEU A 58 -1.63 0.96 -5.26
CA LEU A 58 -2.11 2.30 -4.91
C LEU A 58 -2.42 2.42 -3.41
N ALA A 59 -3.07 1.41 -2.82
CA ALA A 59 -3.38 1.37 -1.39
C ALA A 59 -2.10 1.39 -0.53
N MET A 60 -1.05 0.69 -0.96
CA MET A 60 0.27 0.74 -0.31
C MET A 60 0.89 2.13 -0.42
N THR A 61 0.83 2.73 -1.61
CA THR A 61 1.38 4.09 -1.88
C THR A 61 0.77 5.14 -0.95
N CYS A 62 -0.55 5.14 -0.77
CA CYS A 62 -1.22 6.14 0.07
C CYS A 62 -1.37 5.72 1.55
N ASN A 63 -0.79 4.58 1.94
CA ASN A 63 -0.86 3.96 3.26
C ASN A 63 -2.30 3.77 3.75
N LEU A 64 -3.09 3.06 2.96
CA LEU A 64 -4.54 2.94 3.14
C LEU A 64 -4.93 2.39 4.51
N SER A 65 -4.16 1.46 5.08
CA SER A 65 -4.42 0.86 6.40
C SER A 65 -4.51 1.88 7.53
N ARG A 66 -3.90 3.07 7.35
CA ARG A 66 -3.91 4.18 8.33
C ARG A 66 -5.00 5.21 8.07
N ARG A 67 -5.77 5.09 6.98
CA ARG A 67 -6.86 6.02 6.67
C ARG A 67 -8.13 5.67 7.47
N PRO A 68 -9.06 6.61 7.63
CA PRO A 68 -10.39 6.29 8.17
C PRO A 68 -11.07 5.20 7.34
N ALA A 69 -11.86 4.35 7.99
CA ALA A 69 -12.67 3.31 7.34
C ALA A 69 -13.95 3.91 6.75
N ASP A 70 -13.78 4.74 5.73
CA ASP A 70 -14.85 5.43 5.00
C ASP A 70 -14.59 5.31 3.49
N ALA A 71 -15.62 4.97 2.72
CA ALA A 71 -15.48 4.74 1.28
C ALA A 71 -14.95 5.99 0.54
N GLY A 72 -15.40 7.19 0.92
CA GLY A 72 -14.92 8.45 0.34
C GLY A 72 -13.43 8.67 0.59
N GLN A 73 -12.97 8.42 1.82
CA GLN A 73 -11.56 8.51 2.19
C GLN A 73 -10.70 7.46 1.48
N VAL A 74 -11.22 6.26 1.26
CA VAL A 74 -10.54 5.21 0.48
C VAL A 74 -10.36 5.67 -0.96
N VAL A 75 -11.43 6.17 -1.60
CA VAL A 75 -11.36 6.68 -2.98
C VAL A 75 -10.39 7.86 -3.10
N ALA A 76 -10.44 8.82 -2.17
CA ALA A 76 -9.53 9.96 -2.16
C ALA A 76 -8.05 9.52 -2.03
N CYS A 77 -7.76 8.56 -1.15
CA CYS A 77 -6.43 7.97 -0.97
C CYS A 77 -5.92 7.36 -2.29
N LEU A 78 -6.74 6.53 -2.94
CA LEU A 78 -6.38 5.85 -4.18
C LEU A 78 -6.18 6.83 -5.34
N LYS A 79 -7.01 7.86 -5.46
CA LYS A 79 -6.85 8.92 -6.49
C LYS A 79 -5.57 9.74 -6.29
N SER A 80 -5.23 10.03 -5.04
CA SER A 80 -3.96 10.68 -4.70
C SER A 80 -2.78 9.80 -5.11
N ALA A 81 -2.79 8.52 -4.74
CA ALA A 81 -1.76 7.56 -5.17
C ALA A 81 -1.68 7.40 -6.69
N ALA A 82 -2.82 7.41 -7.40
CA ALA A 82 -2.83 7.28 -8.86
C ALA A 82 -2.13 8.46 -9.56
N SER A 83 -2.12 9.63 -8.92
CA SER A 83 -1.45 10.84 -9.42
C SER A 83 0.01 10.95 -8.96
N ASP A 84 0.47 10.04 -8.10
CA ASP A 84 1.82 10.06 -7.54
C ASP A 84 2.84 9.52 -8.57
N PRO A 85 3.89 10.29 -8.92
CA PRO A 85 4.93 9.84 -9.84
C PRO A 85 5.74 8.64 -9.32
N ASN A 86 5.70 8.37 -8.01
CA ASN A 86 6.40 7.29 -7.33
C ASN A 86 5.46 6.20 -6.84
N ALA A 87 4.20 6.18 -7.28
CA ALA A 87 3.26 5.12 -6.91
C ALA A 87 3.84 3.73 -7.16
N THR A 88 3.59 2.83 -6.21
CA THR A 88 3.86 1.40 -6.33
C THR A 88 2.88 0.81 -7.34
N LEU A 89 3.39 0.37 -8.49
CA LEU A 89 2.59 -0.17 -9.58
C LEU A 89 3.03 -1.59 -9.94
N PRO A 90 2.11 -2.46 -10.40
CA PRO A 90 2.47 -3.74 -10.98
C PRO A 90 3.42 -3.57 -12.16
N LYS A 91 4.32 -4.54 -12.35
CA LYS A 91 5.29 -4.52 -13.47
C LYS A 91 4.55 -4.41 -14.81
N GLY A 92 5.07 -3.56 -15.70
CA GLY A 92 4.48 -3.34 -17.03
C GLY A 92 3.26 -2.42 -17.06
N THR A 93 2.80 -1.88 -15.92
CA THR A 93 1.72 -0.89 -15.89
C THR A 93 2.22 0.44 -16.45
N ASP A 94 1.53 1.00 -17.45
CA ASP A 94 1.74 2.38 -17.87
C ASP A 94 1.22 3.34 -16.81
N ARG A 95 2.13 4.06 -16.15
CA ARG A 95 1.82 5.05 -15.12
C ARG A 95 0.82 6.11 -15.61
N ARG A 96 0.92 6.54 -16.86
CA ARG A 96 0.03 7.59 -17.41
C ARG A 96 -1.42 7.11 -17.53
N ALA A 97 -1.63 5.81 -17.68
CA ALA A 97 -2.95 5.20 -17.78
C ALA A 97 -3.60 4.93 -16.41
N VAL A 98 -2.83 4.99 -15.31
CA VAL A 98 -3.29 4.60 -13.96
C VAL A 98 -4.50 5.40 -13.48
N PRO A 99 -4.53 6.75 -13.56
CA PRO A 99 -5.70 7.52 -13.13
C PRO A 99 -6.97 7.11 -13.88
N ALA A 100 -6.88 6.96 -15.20
CA ALA A 100 -8.01 6.58 -16.04
C ALA A 100 -8.50 5.15 -15.74
N ARG A 101 -7.58 4.20 -15.49
CA ARG A 101 -7.95 2.83 -15.13
C ARG A 101 -8.62 2.77 -13.77
N LEU A 102 -8.12 3.50 -12.77
CA LEU A 102 -8.75 3.59 -11.45
C LEU A 102 -10.17 4.16 -11.55
N ASP A 103 -10.35 5.24 -12.31
CA ASP A 103 -11.67 5.83 -12.50
C ASP A 103 -12.66 4.87 -13.19
N ALA A 104 -12.19 4.01 -14.10
CA ALA A 104 -13.02 2.96 -14.69
C ALA A 104 -13.47 1.92 -13.65
N LEU A 105 -12.53 1.40 -12.84
CA LEU A 105 -12.83 0.44 -11.77
C LEU A 105 -13.79 0.99 -10.71
N LEU A 106 -13.73 2.29 -10.44
CA LEU A 106 -14.65 2.96 -9.51
C LEU A 106 -16.06 3.08 -10.09
N ARG A 107 -16.20 3.30 -11.40
CA ARG A 107 -17.52 3.32 -12.07
C ARG A 107 -18.16 1.95 -12.14
N GLU A 108 -17.38 0.90 -12.43
CA GLU A 108 -17.83 -0.50 -12.47
C GLU A 108 -18.43 -0.99 -11.14
N LYS A 109 -18.15 -0.31 -10.02
CA LYS A 109 -18.74 -0.62 -8.71
C LYS A 109 -20.12 -0.03 -8.48
N GLN A 110 -20.45 1.03 -9.21
CA GLN A 110 -21.70 1.78 -9.04
C GLN A 110 -22.84 1.20 -9.87
N THR A 111 -22.55 0.20 -10.70
CA THR A 111 -23.49 -0.57 -11.51
C THR A 111 -23.76 -1.92 -10.86
#